data_AF-A0A0A9WUL9-F1
#
_entry.id   AF-A0A0A9WUL9-F1
#
_cell.length_a   1.000
_cell.length_b   1.000
_cell.length_c   1.000
_cell.angle_alpha   90.00
_cell.angle_beta   90.00
_cell.angle_gamma   90.00
#
_symmetry.space_group_name_H-M   'P 1'
#
loop_
_entity.id
_entity.type
_entity.pdbx_description
1 polymer ?
#
loop_
_entity_poly.entity_id
_entity_poly.type
_entity_poly.pdbx_seq_one_letter_code
_entity_poly.pdbx_strand_id
1 'polypeptide(L)'
;MISFMLQMALDVEAKMPNVPLANYRKALEADATSQISAVLNFGEKGSSGAQVSLQGKIRQSSERRDYVRSHPMSALCEQQMQQGNNIQQACRNATAAANILDQYRYTIHYERVPESVKNATYKAYAIARYFGNLYVSENIVNPNNKQGQVEIEVNLGKDLKSVNVSMAAPAISASFENVPLNPYVAAVVAAHPEYNVADRVGQYWFQSQQFPTCSIDKNQATTFDNKSYPINLGGSWHVMAFSQPKSHFESDSASSASSSEQQAFSILVRQTGSDKKEIMAILGNDIVEVLPQTEGQKAGIVKFNGKKANFDAQTSDTFQDEDGNTVIQVFALPSGTLRLIGEKHGMEILFDGQRVKLQVSNSYRGQMRGLCGVFDGEPVNDFTSPKNCILRNPFEFAASFAIPDSSLTSPAKELRQKAENADCYRQTVMLGDVISENEAGRSSKQSSSSKSSNQHENRNSKLSSPARLRVMVIRANGQTCFSTRPQLSCQSPSQEANTAQKNVDFHCVSDATAAKRWEEQIKRGASPDFSKKGSNYRASIKLPTRCNA
;
A
#
# COMPACT_ATOMS: atom_id res chain seq x y z
N MET A 1 55.72 2.80 10.27
CA MET A 1 54.24 2.90 10.16
C MET A 1 53.77 1.54 9.63
N ILE A 2 53.49 0.59 10.51
CA ILE A 2 53.08 -0.78 10.11
C ILE A 2 51.58 -0.72 9.83
N SER A 3 51.22 -0.74 8.55
CA SER A 3 49.84 -0.78 8.09
C SER A 3 49.28 -2.19 8.29
N PHE A 4 48.59 -2.43 9.40
CA PHE A 4 47.81 -3.65 9.59
C PHE A 4 46.58 -3.61 8.68
N MET A 5 46.65 -4.26 7.52
CA MET A 5 45.48 -4.47 6.67
C MET A 5 44.60 -5.57 7.28
N LEU A 6 43.55 -5.17 7.99
CA LEU A 6 42.46 -6.07 8.35
C LEU A 6 41.69 -6.44 7.07
N GLN A 7 41.72 -7.72 6.70
CA GLN A 7 40.90 -8.21 5.58
C GLN A 7 39.60 -8.77 6.13
N MET A 8 38.49 -8.46 5.45
CA MET A 8 37.17 -9.00 5.74
C MET A 8 36.59 -9.58 4.45
N ALA A 9 36.06 -10.78 4.52
CA ALA A 9 35.32 -11.42 3.44
C ALA A 9 33.98 -11.90 3.98
N LEU A 10 32.89 -11.42 3.38
CA LEU A 10 31.52 -11.80 3.71
C LEU A 10 30.91 -12.51 2.51
N ASP A 11 30.46 -13.73 2.74
CA ASP A 11 29.64 -14.50 1.81
C ASP A 11 28.23 -14.64 2.39
N VAL A 12 27.20 -14.41 1.58
CA VAL A 12 25.79 -14.45 2.00
C VAL A 12 24.99 -15.15 0.93
N GLU A 13 24.27 -16.18 1.35
CA GLU A 13 23.31 -16.91 0.53
C GLU A 13 21.94 -16.84 1.21
N ALA A 14 20.92 -16.42 0.47
CA ALA A 14 19.54 -16.37 0.95
C ALA A 14 18.64 -17.10 -0.05
N LYS A 15 17.93 -18.11 0.44
CA LYS A 15 16.97 -18.90 -0.32
C LYS A 15 15.57 -18.63 0.19
N MET A 16 14.84 -17.80 -0.54
CA MET A 16 13.44 -17.47 -0.29
C MET A 16 12.59 -18.06 -1.42
N PRO A 17 11.68 -19.00 -1.15
CA PRO A 17 10.87 -19.60 -2.20
C PRO A 17 9.83 -18.62 -2.72
N ASN A 18 9.52 -18.72 -4.02
CA ASN A 18 8.34 -18.08 -4.58
C ASN A 18 7.08 -18.60 -3.87
N VAL A 19 6.11 -17.73 -3.61
CA VAL A 19 4.85 -18.06 -2.95
C VAL A 19 3.64 -17.70 -3.82
N PRO A 20 2.48 -18.35 -3.65
CA PRO A 20 1.26 -17.94 -4.34
C PRO A 20 0.84 -16.52 -3.96
N LEU A 21 0.61 -15.67 -4.96
CA LEU A 21 0.24 -14.24 -4.78
C LEU A 21 -1.18 -13.90 -5.24
N ALA A 22 -1.85 -14.81 -5.96
CA ALA A 22 -3.17 -14.58 -6.56
C ALA A 22 -4.28 -15.48 -5.98
N ASN A 23 -3.97 -16.25 -4.93
CA ASN A 23 -4.94 -17.17 -4.32
C ASN A 23 -4.62 -17.38 -2.84
N TYR A 24 -5.54 -16.95 -1.98
CA TYR A 24 -5.38 -16.99 -0.52
C TYR A 24 -5.22 -18.42 0.02
N ARG A 25 -6.03 -19.38 -0.41
CA ARG A 25 -5.92 -20.78 0.06
C ARG A 25 -4.57 -21.39 -0.29
N LYS A 26 -4.13 -21.22 -1.55
CA LYS A 26 -2.81 -21.69 -1.99
C LYS A 26 -1.69 -21.03 -1.19
N ALA A 27 -1.81 -19.74 -0.87
CA ALA A 27 -0.82 -19.04 -0.05
C ALA A 27 -0.76 -19.56 1.40
N LEU A 28 -1.92 -19.85 2.01
CA LEU A 28 -2.01 -20.38 3.37
C LEU A 28 -1.42 -21.79 3.50
N GLU A 29 -1.49 -22.58 2.42
CA GLU A 29 -0.98 -23.96 2.35
C GLU A 29 0.49 -24.03 1.87
N ALA A 30 1.01 -22.97 1.28
CA ALA A 30 2.37 -22.96 0.74
C ALA A 30 3.43 -23.01 1.85
N ASP A 31 4.52 -23.74 1.57
CA ASP A 31 5.71 -23.69 2.41
C ASP A 31 6.58 -22.50 2.02
N ALA A 32 6.43 -21.42 2.77
CA ALA A 32 7.20 -20.19 2.63
C ALA A 32 8.52 -20.21 3.44
N THR A 33 8.94 -21.37 3.94
CA THR A 33 10.16 -21.50 4.75
C THR A 33 11.37 -20.99 3.98
N SER A 34 12.02 -19.98 4.53
CA SER A 34 13.19 -19.33 3.97
C SER A 34 14.44 -19.72 4.75
N GLN A 35 15.55 -19.86 4.05
CA GLN A 35 16.85 -20.20 4.63
C GLN A 35 17.86 -19.10 4.30
N ILE A 36 18.70 -18.77 5.28
CA ILE A 36 19.75 -17.76 5.12
C ILE A 36 21.04 -18.35 5.68
N SER A 37 22.11 -18.32 4.91
CA SER A 37 23.45 -18.65 5.36
C SER A 37 24.37 -17.46 5.12
N ALA A 38 25.25 -17.18 6.08
CA ALA A 38 26.29 -16.20 5.88
C ALA A 38 27.59 -16.67 6.52
N VAL A 39 28.73 -16.41 5.88
CA VAL A 39 30.06 -16.72 6.40
C VAL A 39 30.89 -15.44 6.34
N LEU A 40 31.32 -14.99 7.51
CA LEU A 40 32.21 -13.85 7.68
C LEU A 40 33.58 -14.34 8.15
N ASN A 41 34.61 -14.06 7.35
CA ASN A 41 36.00 -14.28 7.71
C ASN A 41 36.68 -12.93 7.90
N PHE A 42 37.42 -12.75 9.00
CA PHE A 42 38.15 -11.50 9.25
C PHE A 42 39.46 -11.72 10.02
N GLY A 43 40.50 -10.96 9.67
CA GLY A 43 41.82 -11.04 10.31
C GLY A 43 42.98 -10.64 9.40
N GLU A 44 44.20 -10.92 9.84
CA GLU A 44 45.43 -10.72 9.05
C GLU A 44 45.72 -11.93 8.15
N LYS A 45 46.27 -11.67 6.96
CA LYS A 45 46.46 -12.65 5.85
C LYS A 45 46.96 -14.04 6.30
N GLY A 46 46.12 -15.06 6.07
CA GLY A 46 46.42 -16.48 6.26
C GLY A 46 45.18 -17.31 6.66
N SER A 47 45.29 -18.64 6.69
CA SER A 47 44.24 -19.59 7.17
C SER A 47 43.97 -19.50 8.69
N SER A 48 44.52 -18.48 9.37
CA SER A 48 44.45 -18.19 10.80
C SER A 48 43.39 -17.14 11.20
N GLY A 49 42.64 -16.58 10.23
CA GLY A 49 41.61 -15.58 10.50
C GLY A 49 40.42 -16.09 11.34
N ALA A 50 39.76 -15.19 12.06
CA ALA A 50 38.52 -15.46 12.76
C ALA A 50 37.42 -15.78 11.75
N GLN A 51 36.57 -16.75 12.08
CA GLN A 51 35.44 -17.15 11.26
C GLN A 51 34.16 -17.11 12.08
N VAL A 52 33.11 -16.53 11.50
CA VAL A 52 31.75 -16.53 12.04
C VAL A 52 30.83 -17.02 10.92
N SER A 53 30.06 -18.06 11.17
CA SER A 53 29.02 -18.52 10.26
C SER A 53 27.64 -18.40 10.91
N LEU A 54 26.67 -18.00 10.12
CA LEU A 54 25.26 -17.86 10.48
C LEU A 54 24.45 -18.82 9.63
N GLN A 55 23.58 -19.59 10.26
CA GLN A 55 22.54 -20.38 9.62
C GLN A 55 21.19 -19.96 10.18
N GLY A 56 20.31 -19.48 9.32
CA GLY A 56 18.99 -18.97 9.65
C GLY A 56 17.90 -19.79 8.97
N LYS A 57 16.84 -20.09 9.71
CA LYS A 57 15.60 -20.65 9.20
C LYS A 57 14.45 -19.76 9.63
N ILE A 58 13.68 -19.27 8.66
CA ILE A 58 12.52 -18.39 8.89
C ILE A 58 11.29 -19.11 8.36
N ARG A 59 10.23 -19.22 9.16
CA ARG A 59 9.01 -19.94 8.81
C ARG A 59 7.78 -19.30 9.43
N GLN A 60 6.62 -19.77 9.01
CA GLN A 60 5.34 -19.42 9.61
C GLN A 60 4.96 -20.42 10.70
N SER A 61 4.48 -19.94 11.85
CA SER A 61 3.95 -20.77 12.92
C SER A 61 2.52 -21.25 12.62
N SER A 62 2.11 -22.36 13.23
CA SER A 62 0.72 -22.83 13.16
C SER A 62 -0.26 -21.84 13.78
N GLU A 63 0.13 -21.18 14.88
CA GLU A 63 -0.70 -20.20 15.58
C GLU A 63 -1.01 -18.97 14.71
N ARG A 64 0.00 -18.47 13.98
CA ARG A 64 -0.19 -17.39 13.01
C ARG A 64 -1.08 -17.84 11.86
N ARG A 65 -0.88 -19.05 11.33
CA ARG A 65 -1.70 -19.62 10.26
C ARG A 65 -3.18 -19.70 10.68
N ASP A 66 -3.46 -20.17 11.89
CA ASP A 66 -4.82 -20.25 12.44
C ASP A 66 -5.43 -18.87 12.74
N TYR A 67 -4.61 -17.91 13.20
CA TYR A 67 -5.02 -16.52 13.37
C TYR A 67 -5.44 -15.89 12.03
N VAL A 68 -4.63 -16.05 10.98
CA VAL A 68 -4.97 -15.56 9.64
C VAL A 68 -6.23 -16.26 9.12
N ARG A 69 -6.37 -17.57 9.33
CA ARG A 69 -7.55 -18.35 8.91
C ARG A 69 -8.85 -17.87 9.55
N SER A 70 -8.81 -17.56 10.85
CA SER A 70 -9.99 -17.11 11.62
C SER A 70 -10.30 -15.62 11.49
N HIS A 71 -9.45 -14.85 10.80
CA HIS A 71 -9.61 -13.41 10.68
C HIS A 71 -10.85 -13.03 9.82
N PRO A 72 -11.66 -12.02 10.20
CA PRO A 72 -12.88 -11.64 9.47
C PRO A 72 -12.64 -11.30 7.99
N MET A 73 -11.51 -10.66 7.68
CA MET A 73 -11.13 -10.34 6.30
C MET A 73 -10.83 -11.60 5.46
N SER A 74 -10.27 -12.65 6.07
CA SER A 74 -10.06 -13.94 5.41
C SER A 74 -11.38 -14.65 5.15
N ALA A 75 -12.34 -14.58 6.08
CA ALA A 75 -13.69 -15.09 5.88
C ALA A 75 -14.42 -14.39 4.72
N LEU A 76 -14.26 -13.07 4.59
CA LEU A 76 -14.77 -12.32 3.44
C LEU A 76 -14.11 -12.77 2.13
N CYS A 77 -12.79 -12.97 2.13
CA CYS A 77 -12.10 -13.50 0.95
C CYS A 77 -12.63 -14.90 0.56
N GLU A 78 -12.82 -15.79 1.53
CA GLU A 78 -13.38 -17.12 1.28
C GLU A 78 -14.76 -17.05 0.61
N GLN A 79 -15.63 -16.14 1.05
CA GLN A 79 -16.91 -15.89 0.41
C GLN A 79 -16.76 -15.38 -1.03
N GLN A 80 -15.80 -14.48 -1.28
CA GLN A 80 -15.50 -13.96 -2.62
C GLN A 80 -14.95 -15.06 -3.54
N MET A 81 -14.07 -15.92 -3.02
CA MET A 81 -13.49 -17.06 -3.75
C MET A 81 -14.55 -18.08 -4.17
N GLN A 82 -15.59 -18.31 -3.36
CA GLN A 82 -16.73 -19.16 -3.74
C GLN A 82 -17.47 -18.63 -4.98
N GLN A 83 -17.45 -17.32 -5.21
CA GLN A 83 -18.00 -16.68 -6.41
C GLN A 83 -16.99 -16.62 -7.56
N GLY A 84 -15.79 -17.18 -7.37
CA GLY A 84 -14.69 -17.16 -8.32
C GLY A 84 -13.86 -15.88 -8.29
N ASN A 85 -14.01 -15.03 -7.27
CA ASN A 85 -13.25 -13.79 -7.13
C ASN A 85 -12.11 -13.97 -6.10
N ASN A 86 -10.86 -14.07 -6.57
CA ASN A 86 -9.71 -14.43 -5.72
C ASN A 86 -8.72 -13.27 -5.52
N ILE A 87 -8.89 -12.15 -6.23
CA ILE A 87 -7.93 -11.04 -6.20
C ILE A 87 -8.58 -9.68 -5.87
N GLN A 88 -9.80 -9.71 -5.35
CA GLN A 88 -10.43 -8.57 -4.67
C GLN A 88 -9.58 -8.09 -3.49
N GLN A 89 -9.82 -6.86 -3.03
CA GLN A 89 -9.02 -6.25 -1.96
C GLN A 89 -8.89 -7.12 -0.70
N ALA A 90 -10.00 -7.72 -0.23
CA ALA A 90 -9.96 -8.61 0.93
C ALA A 90 -9.04 -9.82 0.66
N CYS A 91 -9.18 -10.47 -0.50
CA CYS A 91 -8.31 -11.57 -0.85
C CYS A 91 -6.84 -11.21 -1.03
N ARG A 92 -6.52 -10.02 -1.57
CA ARG A 92 -5.13 -9.55 -1.66
C ARG A 92 -4.52 -9.39 -0.27
N ASN A 93 -5.25 -8.76 0.65
CA ASN A 93 -4.81 -8.58 2.03
C ASN A 93 -4.69 -9.91 2.78
N ALA A 94 -5.62 -10.84 2.56
CA ALA A 94 -5.58 -12.19 3.14
C ALA A 94 -4.36 -12.97 2.64
N THR A 95 -4.10 -12.91 1.33
CA THR A 95 -2.97 -13.56 0.68
C THR A 95 -1.64 -13.00 1.17
N ALA A 96 -1.50 -11.68 1.27
CA ALA A 96 -0.31 -11.05 1.85
C ALA A 96 -0.11 -11.45 3.31
N ALA A 97 -1.18 -11.45 4.12
CA ALA A 97 -1.09 -11.86 5.52
C ALA A 97 -0.73 -13.34 5.70
N ALA A 98 -1.20 -14.21 4.80
CA ALA A 98 -0.93 -15.65 4.80
C ALA A 98 0.53 -15.99 4.47
N ASN A 99 1.26 -15.11 3.80
CA ASN A 99 2.67 -15.31 3.44
C ASN A 99 3.64 -14.66 4.44
N ILE A 100 3.16 -14.00 5.50
CA ILE A 100 4.03 -13.43 6.55
C ILE A 100 4.63 -14.56 7.42
N LEU A 101 5.93 -14.45 7.68
CA LEU A 101 6.70 -15.34 8.54
C LEU A 101 6.90 -14.70 9.93
N ASP A 102 6.73 -15.50 10.98
CA ASP A 102 6.72 -15.04 12.37
C ASP A 102 7.68 -15.81 13.28
N GLN A 103 8.30 -16.89 12.79
CA GLN A 103 9.24 -17.69 13.57
C GLN A 103 10.61 -17.77 12.90
N TYR A 104 11.64 -17.40 13.64
CA TYR A 104 13.01 -17.24 13.18
C TYR A 104 13.91 -18.05 14.11
N ARG A 105 14.79 -18.85 13.54
CA ARG A 105 15.83 -19.57 14.27
C ARG A 105 17.16 -19.33 13.61
N TYR A 106 18.09 -18.76 14.36
CA TYR A 106 19.44 -18.48 13.92
C TYR A 106 20.44 -19.25 14.77
N THR A 107 21.35 -19.94 14.11
CA THR A 107 22.49 -20.60 14.71
C THR A 107 23.75 -19.91 14.22
N ILE A 108 24.52 -19.36 15.15
CA ILE A 108 25.79 -18.70 14.88
C ILE A 108 26.90 -19.60 15.40
N HIS A 109 27.79 -20.05 14.53
CA HIS A 109 29.04 -20.71 14.92
C HIS A 109 30.18 -19.72 14.80
N TYR A 110 31.12 -19.77 15.73
CA TYR A 110 32.26 -18.87 15.71
C TYR A 110 33.53 -19.55 16.21
N GLU A 111 34.62 -19.30 15.50
CA GLU A 111 35.93 -19.88 15.77
C GLU A 111 37.01 -18.80 15.75
N ARG A 112 37.95 -18.87 16.71
CA ARG A 112 39.10 -17.97 16.82
C ARG A 112 38.73 -16.48 16.83
N VAL A 113 37.51 -16.15 17.30
CA VAL A 113 37.05 -14.77 17.43
C VAL A 113 37.78 -14.07 18.59
N PRO A 114 38.41 -12.90 18.36
CA PRO A 114 39.11 -12.16 19.40
C PRO A 114 38.21 -11.76 20.57
N GLU A 115 38.77 -11.71 21.78
CA GLU A 115 38.05 -11.30 22.99
C GLU A 115 37.45 -9.89 22.90
N SER A 116 38.06 -8.98 22.13
CA SER A 116 37.50 -7.65 21.86
C SER A 116 36.13 -7.71 21.18
N VAL A 117 35.94 -8.65 20.25
CA VAL A 117 34.67 -8.86 19.55
C VAL A 117 33.66 -9.55 20.47
N LYS A 118 34.08 -10.54 21.28
CA LYS A 118 33.22 -11.17 22.29
C LYS A 118 32.73 -10.17 23.35
N ASN A 119 33.58 -9.23 23.76
CA ASN A 119 33.18 -8.18 24.68
C ASN A 119 32.21 -7.18 24.01
N ALA A 120 32.41 -6.87 22.73
CA ALA A 120 31.47 -6.04 21.97
C ALA A 120 30.08 -6.67 21.86
N THR A 121 29.97 -7.99 21.66
CA THR A 121 28.67 -8.68 21.64
C THR A 121 28.01 -8.67 23.02
N TYR A 122 28.77 -8.81 24.11
CA TYR A 122 28.25 -8.64 25.46
C TYR A 122 27.69 -7.22 25.70
N LYS A 123 28.34 -6.17 25.19
CA LYS A 123 27.80 -4.79 25.26
C LYS A 123 26.49 -4.65 24.50
N ALA A 124 26.37 -5.27 23.33
CA ALA A 124 25.10 -5.29 22.58
C ALA A 124 23.99 -5.97 23.39
N TYR A 125 24.30 -7.10 24.03
CA TYR A 125 23.39 -7.75 24.96
C TYR A 125 23.00 -6.86 26.15
N ALA A 126 23.96 -6.17 26.76
CA ALA A 126 23.69 -5.27 27.89
C ALA A 126 22.73 -4.13 27.52
N ILE A 127 22.83 -3.61 26.29
CA ILE A 127 21.88 -2.61 25.76
C ILE A 127 20.48 -3.22 25.60
N ALA A 128 20.38 -4.42 25.01
CA ALA A 128 19.10 -5.11 24.87
C ALA A 128 18.45 -5.40 26.24
N ARG A 129 19.25 -5.87 27.20
CA ARG A 129 18.84 -6.07 28.59
C ARG A 129 18.34 -4.79 29.24
N TYR A 130 19.01 -3.66 29.02
CA TYR A 130 18.61 -2.37 29.58
C TYR A 130 17.21 -1.96 29.09
N PHE A 131 16.96 -2.06 27.77
CA PHE A 131 15.67 -1.71 27.18
C PHE A 131 14.57 -2.74 27.45
N GLY A 132 14.94 -4.01 27.62
CA GLY A 132 14.03 -5.13 27.87
C GLY A 132 13.97 -5.56 29.34
N ASN A 133 14.39 -4.73 30.30
CA ASN A 133 14.60 -5.14 31.68
C ASN A 133 13.35 -5.71 32.39
N LEU A 134 12.15 -5.29 31.96
CA LEU A 134 10.86 -5.79 32.47
C LEU A 134 10.44 -7.13 31.86
N TYR A 135 11.08 -7.55 30.78
CA TYR A 135 10.67 -8.70 29.96
C TYR A 135 11.73 -9.81 29.92
N VAL A 136 12.92 -9.57 30.49
CA VAL A 136 14.07 -10.46 30.38
C VAL A 136 14.20 -11.38 31.59
N SER A 137 14.46 -12.65 31.33
CA SER A 137 14.90 -13.66 32.29
C SER A 137 16.24 -14.24 31.85
N GLU A 138 17.12 -14.57 32.79
CA GLU A 138 18.47 -15.03 32.50
C GLU A 138 18.87 -16.22 33.36
N ASN A 139 19.65 -17.12 32.78
CA ASN A 139 20.34 -18.18 33.50
C ASN A 139 21.84 -18.12 33.18
N ILE A 140 22.62 -17.75 34.19
CA ILE A 140 24.08 -17.59 34.12
C ILE A 140 24.80 -18.67 34.97
N VAL A 141 24.07 -19.36 35.86
CA VAL A 141 24.67 -20.24 36.87
C VAL A 141 25.11 -21.59 36.27
N ASN A 142 24.32 -22.15 35.35
CA ASN A 142 24.71 -23.36 34.62
C ASN A 142 24.05 -23.42 33.24
N PRO A 143 24.46 -22.55 32.30
CA PRO A 143 24.01 -22.62 30.92
C PRO A 143 24.62 -23.88 30.29
N ASN A 144 23.86 -24.96 30.21
CA ASN A 144 24.28 -26.22 29.56
C ASN A 144 24.26 -26.07 28.02
N ASN A 145 24.98 -25.07 27.52
CA ASN A 145 25.00 -24.65 26.12
C ASN A 145 26.32 -25.06 25.44
N LYS A 146 26.25 -25.27 24.12
CA LYS A 146 27.41 -25.68 23.32
C LYS A 146 28.44 -24.56 23.22
N GLN A 147 29.72 -24.89 23.40
CA GLN A 147 30.82 -23.95 23.19
C GLN A 147 30.99 -23.61 21.70
N GLY A 148 31.41 -22.37 21.41
CA GLY A 148 31.61 -21.89 20.03
C GLY A 148 30.33 -21.71 19.22
N GLN A 149 29.16 -21.73 19.87
CA GLN A 149 27.86 -21.62 19.22
C GLN A 149 26.93 -20.68 20.00
N VAL A 150 26.14 -19.87 19.29
CA VAL A 150 25.01 -19.11 19.84
C VAL A 150 23.75 -19.47 19.07
N GLU A 151 22.68 -19.86 19.76
CA GLU A 151 21.36 -20.03 19.16
C GLU A 151 20.46 -18.85 19.55
N ILE A 152 19.75 -18.28 18.58
CA ILE A 152 18.80 -17.18 18.77
C ILE A 152 17.48 -17.62 18.14
N GLU A 153 16.40 -17.58 18.90
CA GLU A 153 15.05 -17.77 18.37
C GLU A 153 14.24 -16.49 18.56
N VAL A 154 13.54 -16.07 17.52
CA VAL A 154 12.62 -14.93 17.54
C VAL A 154 11.25 -15.46 17.15
N ASN A 155 10.25 -15.24 17.99
CA ASN A 155 8.86 -15.63 17.73
C ASN A 155 7.99 -14.38 17.87
N LEU A 156 7.50 -13.86 16.76
CA LEU A 156 6.52 -12.78 16.74
C LEU A 156 5.17 -13.36 17.17
N GLY A 157 4.43 -12.62 17.99
CA GLY A 157 3.07 -13.00 18.37
C GLY A 157 2.18 -13.15 17.14
N LYS A 158 1.16 -14.02 17.22
CA LYS A 158 0.26 -14.31 16.09
C LYS A 158 -0.43 -13.09 15.47
N ASP A 159 -0.55 -11.97 16.19
CA ASP A 159 -1.11 -10.70 15.69
C ASP A 159 -0.03 -9.64 15.37
N LEU A 160 1.25 -10.01 15.49
CA LEU A 160 2.45 -9.20 15.29
C LEU A 160 2.61 -8.01 16.26
N LYS A 161 1.92 -8.03 17.41
CA LYS A 161 1.99 -6.95 18.42
C LYS A 161 2.94 -7.22 19.56
N SER A 162 3.52 -8.41 19.64
CA SER A 162 4.55 -8.74 20.61
C SER A 162 5.61 -9.66 20.01
N VAL A 163 6.74 -9.80 20.69
CA VAL A 163 7.82 -10.71 20.32
C VAL A 163 8.39 -11.41 21.54
N ASN A 164 8.69 -12.70 21.37
CA ASN A 164 9.50 -13.48 22.27
C ASN A 164 10.88 -13.70 21.63
N VAL A 165 11.95 -13.40 22.35
CA VAL A 165 13.32 -13.62 21.87
C VAL A 165 14.06 -14.49 22.88
N SER A 166 14.51 -15.66 22.47
CA SER A 166 15.39 -16.50 23.27
C SER A 166 16.80 -16.51 22.69
N MET A 167 17.79 -16.55 23.56
CA MET A 167 19.21 -16.62 23.21
C MET A 167 19.89 -17.65 24.11
N ALA A 168 20.58 -18.60 23.51
CA ALA A 168 21.43 -19.57 24.19
C ALA A 168 22.88 -19.37 23.73
N ALA A 169 23.68 -18.72 24.57
CA ALA A 169 25.12 -18.53 24.36
C ALA A 169 25.92 -19.34 25.40
N PRO A 170 27.22 -19.60 25.19
CA PRO A 170 27.96 -20.52 26.07
C PRO A 170 28.05 -20.07 27.53
N ALA A 171 27.99 -18.76 27.79
CA ALA A 171 28.09 -18.18 29.12
C ALA A 171 26.74 -17.73 29.71
N ILE A 172 25.67 -17.68 28.91
CA ILE A 172 24.37 -17.16 29.34
C ILE A 172 23.25 -17.67 28.45
N SER A 173 22.13 -18.05 29.07
CA SER A 173 20.83 -18.15 28.40
C SER A 173 19.97 -16.97 28.80
N ALA A 174 19.33 -16.30 27.84
CA ALA A 174 18.42 -15.19 28.08
C ALA A 174 17.11 -15.39 27.31
N SER A 175 15.98 -15.04 27.92
CA SER A 175 14.66 -15.07 27.29
C SER A 175 13.95 -13.75 27.56
N PHE A 176 13.56 -13.06 26.49
CA PHE A 176 12.70 -11.88 26.51
C PHE A 176 11.29 -12.32 26.12
N GLU A 177 10.33 -12.18 27.03
CA GLU A 177 8.97 -12.68 26.83
C GLU A 177 7.95 -11.54 26.74
N ASN A 178 7.05 -11.66 25.76
CA ASN A 178 5.94 -10.77 25.50
C ASN A 178 6.35 -9.29 25.39
N VAL A 179 7.48 -9.03 24.71
CA VAL A 179 7.95 -7.67 24.47
C VAL A 179 6.99 -6.98 23.49
N PRO A 180 6.35 -5.86 23.85
CA PRO A 180 5.43 -5.18 22.96
C PRO A 180 6.13 -4.63 21.73
N LEU A 181 5.57 -4.89 20.56
CA LEU A 181 6.07 -4.39 19.28
C LEU A 181 5.29 -3.17 18.84
N ASN A 182 6.04 -2.09 18.59
CA ASN A 182 5.52 -0.95 17.85
C ASN A 182 5.20 -1.39 16.40
N PRO A 183 4.03 -1.04 15.84
CA PRO A 183 3.69 -1.34 14.44
C PRO A 183 4.77 -1.02 13.40
N TYR A 184 5.55 0.05 13.59
CA TYR A 184 6.68 0.36 12.69
C TYR A 184 7.77 -0.71 12.73
N VAL A 185 8.09 -1.21 13.92
CA VAL A 185 9.07 -2.29 14.11
C VAL A 185 8.51 -3.58 13.54
N ALA A 186 7.23 -3.86 13.76
CA ALA A 186 6.55 -5.03 13.19
C ALA A 186 6.67 -5.08 11.66
N ALA A 187 6.48 -3.95 10.96
CA ALA A 187 6.64 -3.88 9.50
C ALA A 187 8.07 -4.20 9.03
N VAL A 188 9.08 -3.84 9.83
CA VAL A 188 10.50 -4.15 9.54
C VAL A 188 10.80 -5.63 9.77
N VAL A 189 10.41 -6.17 10.93
CA VAL A 189 10.85 -7.50 11.36
C VAL A 189 9.98 -8.65 10.84
N ALA A 190 8.69 -8.42 10.55
CA ALA A 190 7.80 -9.44 10.00
C ALA A 190 8.14 -9.72 8.53
N ALA A 191 9.03 -10.69 8.31
CA ALA A 191 9.51 -11.07 7.00
C ALA A 191 8.37 -11.58 6.10
N HIS A 192 8.49 -11.28 4.81
CA HIS A 192 7.62 -11.77 3.76
C HIS A 192 8.50 -12.19 2.57
N PRO A 193 8.29 -13.37 1.95
CA PRO A 193 9.15 -13.84 0.84
C PRO A 193 9.11 -12.92 -0.38
N GLU A 194 7.94 -12.37 -0.71
CA GLU A 194 7.76 -11.44 -1.84
C GLU A 194 8.18 -9.99 -1.54
N TYR A 195 7.68 -9.41 -0.45
CA TYR A 195 7.90 -7.99 -0.15
C TYR A 195 9.15 -7.78 0.68
N ASN A 196 10.10 -7.00 0.16
CA ASN A 196 11.31 -6.64 0.90
C ASN A 196 10.99 -5.68 2.07
N VAL A 197 11.99 -5.36 2.89
CA VAL A 197 11.79 -4.48 4.07
C VAL A 197 11.24 -3.11 3.67
N ALA A 198 11.76 -2.51 2.60
CA ALA A 198 11.32 -1.20 2.12
C ALA A 198 9.85 -1.24 1.65
N ASP A 199 9.46 -2.28 0.93
CA ASP A 199 8.06 -2.48 0.49
C ASP A 199 7.11 -2.61 1.68
N ARG A 200 7.47 -3.40 2.70
CA ARG A 200 6.62 -3.62 3.88
C ARG A 200 6.46 -2.36 4.71
N VAL A 201 7.56 -1.63 4.91
CA VAL A 201 7.53 -0.32 5.58
C VAL A 201 6.69 0.65 4.75
N GLY A 202 6.93 0.71 3.44
CA GLY A 202 6.16 1.52 2.51
C GLY A 202 4.65 1.24 2.55
N GLN A 203 4.24 -0.02 2.50
CA GLN A 203 2.85 -0.43 2.62
C GLN A 203 2.22 0.06 3.93
N TYR A 204 2.94 0.00 5.05
CA TYR A 204 2.46 0.55 6.31
C TYR A 204 2.29 2.08 6.26
N TRP A 205 3.32 2.81 5.80
CA TRP A 205 3.34 4.28 5.79
C TRP A 205 2.31 4.89 4.86
N PHE A 206 2.14 4.33 3.68
CA PHE A 206 1.28 4.86 2.63
C PHE A 206 -0.04 4.10 2.53
N GLN A 207 -0.38 3.29 3.53
CA GLN A 207 -1.63 2.51 3.58
C GLN A 207 -1.83 1.67 2.30
N SER A 208 -0.76 1.03 1.84
CA SER A 208 -0.70 0.24 0.60
C SER A 208 -0.98 1.00 -0.70
N GLN A 209 -0.99 2.34 -0.69
CA GLN A 209 -1.13 3.16 -1.90
C GLN A 209 0.16 3.30 -2.72
N GLN A 210 1.28 2.77 -2.23
CA GLN A 210 2.56 2.78 -2.95
C GLN A 210 2.52 1.99 -4.26
N PHE A 211 1.69 0.95 -4.27
CA PHE A 211 1.55 -0.01 -5.35
C PHE A 211 0.09 -0.05 -5.80
N PRO A 212 -0.38 0.98 -6.53
CA PRO A 212 -1.74 1.05 -7.02
C PRO A 212 -2.05 -0.21 -7.84
N THR A 213 -3.09 -0.93 -7.43
CA THR A 213 -3.42 -2.24 -7.96
C THR A 213 -4.85 -2.27 -8.47
N CYS A 214 -5.00 -2.52 -9.76
CA CYS A 214 -6.25 -2.86 -10.41
C CYS A 214 -6.39 -4.37 -10.54
N SER A 215 -7.61 -4.89 -10.48
CA SER A 215 -7.87 -6.32 -10.65
C SER A 215 -9.16 -6.58 -11.40
N ILE A 216 -9.13 -7.54 -12.33
CA ILE A 216 -10.31 -8.11 -12.99
C ILE A 216 -10.39 -9.58 -12.62
N ASP A 217 -11.42 -9.93 -11.88
CA ASP A 217 -11.72 -11.27 -11.39
C ASP A 217 -12.73 -11.97 -12.31
N LYS A 218 -13.42 -13.02 -11.83
CA LYS A 218 -14.45 -13.72 -12.61
C LYS A 218 -15.61 -12.80 -12.98
N ASN A 219 -16.23 -12.15 -12.00
CA ASN A 219 -17.42 -11.30 -12.20
C ASN A 219 -17.35 -9.93 -11.51
N GLN A 220 -16.19 -9.58 -10.91
CA GLN A 220 -15.95 -8.28 -10.33
C GLN A 220 -14.63 -7.69 -10.80
N ALA A 221 -14.58 -6.37 -10.88
CA ALA A 221 -13.36 -5.61 -11.09
C ALA A 221 -13.14 -4.64 -9.91
N THR A 222 -11.89 -4.30 -9.65
CA THR A 222 -11.51 -3.25 -8.68
C THR A 222 -10.54 -2.30 -9.37
N THR A 223 -10.83 -1.00 -9.33
CA THR A 223 -10.01 0.07 -9.92
C THR A 223 -8.76 0.35 -9.08
N PHE A 224 -7.86 1.20 -9.61
CA PHE A 224 -6.69 1.66 -8.87
C PHE A 224 -7.04 2.46 -7.60
N ASP A 225 -8.17 3.18 -7.60
CA ASP A 225 -8.68 3.94 -6.45
C ASP A 225 -9.60 3.10 -5.55
N ASN A 226 -9.47 1.77 -5.65
CA ASN A 226 -10.09 0.78 -4.77
C ASN A 226 -11.63 0.77 -4.82
N LYS A 227 -12.22 1.09 -5.98
CA LYS A 227 -13.66 0.92 -6.24
C LYS A 227 -13.93 -0.44 -6.88
N SER A 228 -14.64 -1.30 -6.15
CA SER A 228 -15.09 -2.60 -6.65
C SER A 228 -16.45 -2.49 -7.35
N TYR A 229 -16.64 -3.22 -8.44
CA TYR A 229 -17.88 -3.20 -9.21
C TYR A 229 -18.10 -4.49 -10.02
N PRO A 230 -19.36 -4.87 -10.31
CA PRO A 230 -19.66 -6.04 -11.11
C PRO A 230 -19.29 -5.80 -12.57
N ILE A 231 -18.69 -6.79 -13.22
CA ILE A 231 -18.31 -6.75 -14.63
C ILE A 231 -18.65 -8.08 -15.30
N ASN A 232 -19.07 -8.01 -16.57
CA ASN A 232 -19.25 -9.18 -17.43
C ASN A 232 -18.51 -8.93 -18.74
N LEU A 233 -17.35 -9.57 -18.88
CA LEU A 233 -16.55 -9.46 -20.10
C LEU A 233 -17.07 -10.44 -21.15
N GLY A 234 -17.36 -9.93 -22.34
CA GLY A 234 -17.64 -10.75 -23.52
C GLY A 234 -16.36 -11.20 -24.24
N GLY A 235 -16.55 -11.76 -25.43
CA GLY A 235 -15.45 -12.13 -26.33
C GLY A 235 -14.69 -10.95 -26.94
N SER A 236 -15.18 -9.73 -26.77
CA SER A 236 -14.54 -8.53 -27.31
C SER A 236 -13.40 -8.04 -26.44
N TRP A 237 -12.39 -7.46 -27.08
CA TRP A 237 -11.34 -6.73 -26.38
C TRP A 237 -11.92 -5.53 -25.65
N HIS A 238 -11.56 -5.39 -24.38
CA HIS A 238 -11.84 -4.22 -23.58
C HIS A 238 -10.52 -3.61 -23.12
N VAL A 239 -10.47 -2.27 -23.09
CA VAL A 239 -9.31 -1.56 -22.57
C VAL A 239 -9.30 -1.65 -21.05
N MET A 240 -8.47 -2.53 -20.49
CA MET A 240 -8.31 -2.69 -19.05
C MET A 240 -7.68 -1.44 -18.45
N ALA A 241 -6.54 -1.02 -19.00
CA ALA A 241 -5.84 0.20 -18.60
C ALA A 241 -4.98 0.69 -19.77
N PHE A 242 -4.86 1.99 -19.96
CA PHE A 242 -3.82 2.58 -20.80
C PHE A 242 -3.31 3.87 -20.19
N SER A 243 -2.03 4.17 -20.39
CA SER A 243 -1.43 5.44 -19.98
C SER A 243 -1.70 6.54 -20.99
N GLN A 244 -2.16 7.67 -20.48
CA GLN A 244 -2.28 8.92 -21.21
C GLN A 244 -1.09 9.81 -20.83
N PRO A 245 -0.24 10.22 -21.78
CA PRO A 245 0.81 11.20 -21.50
C PRO A 245 0.20 12.50 -20.96
N LYS A 246 0.84 13.14 -19.96
CA LYS A 246 0.41 14.47 -19.49
C LYS A 246 0.44 15.46 -20.65
N SER A 247 -0.70 16.08 -20.96
CA SER A 247 -0.71 17.22 -21.87
C SER A 247 -0.02 18.42 -21.18
N HIS A 248 0.89 19.06 -21.92
CA HIS A 248 1.85 20.07 -21.47
C HIS A 248 1.27 21.43 -20.97
N PHE A 249 0.04 21.48 -20.48
CA PHE A 249 -0.62 22.77 -20.24
C PHE A 249 -0.26 23.52 -18.93
N GLU A 250 0.61 22.98 -18.05
CA GLU A 250 0.92 23.64 -16.77
C GLU A 250 2.39 23.52 -16.27
N SER A 251 3.40 23.37 -17.13
CA SER A 251 4.79 23.49 -16.63
C SER A 251 5.79 23.94 -17.69
N ASP A 252 6.37 25.12 -17.47
CA ASP A 252 7.55 25.68 -18.18
C ASP A 252 8.84 24.86 -17.96
N SER A 253 8.75 23.59 -17.56
CA SER A 253 9.90 22.70 -17.40
C SER A 253 10.00 21.76 -18.59
N ALA A 254 10.56 22.25 -19.69
CA ALA A 254 10.75 21.53 -20.96
C ALA A 254 11.80 20.40 -20.92
N SER A 255 12.25 19.96 -19.74
CA SER A 255 13.35 18.99 -19.60
C SER A 255 12.94 17.55 -19.25
N SER A 256 11.64 17.25 -19.12
CA SER A 256 11.15 15.89 -18.77
C SER A 256 10.25 15.24 -19.83
N ALA A 257 10.09 15.85 -21.00
CA ALA A 257 9.15 15.39 -22.03
C ALA A 257 9.57 14.10 -22.74
N SER A 258 10.87 13.80 -22.83
CA SER A 258 11.36 12.64 -23.58
C SER A 258 11.16 11.30 -22.85
N SER A 259 11.08 11.29 -21.52
CA SER A 259 10.90 10.05 -20.74
C SER A 259 9.45 9.60 -20.62
N SER A 260 8.47 10.49 -20.80
CA SER A 260 7.05 10.18 -20.60
C SER A 260 6.40 9.44 -21.77
N GLU A 261 6.86 9.65 -23.01
CA GLU A 261 6.35 8.91 -24.18
C GLU A 261 6.88 7.46 -24.22
N GLN A 262 8.09 7.23 -23.70
CA GLN A 262 8.76 5.93 -23.70
C GLN A 262 8.15 4.90 -22.72
N GLN A 263 7.26 5.34 -21.83
CA GLN A 263 6.59 4.49 -20.84
C GLN A 263 5.10 4.24 -21.16
N ALA A 264 4.61 4.72 -22.31
CA ALA A 264 3.23 4.50 -22.71
C ALA A 264 2.93 2.99 -22.86
N PHE A 265 1.79 2.54 -22.34
CA PHE A 265 1.33 1.17 -22.47
C PHE A 265 -0.19 1.11 -22.60
N SER A 266 -0.69 0.06 -23.24
CA SER A 266 -2.10 -0.29 -23.27
C SER A 266 -2.28 -1.76 -22.95
N ILE A 267 -3.12 -2.06 -21.96
CA ILE A 267 -3.50 -3.42 -21.57
C ILE A 267 -4.95 -3.65 -21.99
N LEU A 268 -5.14 -4.65 -22.84
CA LEU A 268 -6.45 -5.12 -23.27
C LEU A 268 -6.74 -6.46 -22.60
N VAL A 269 -8.02 -6.70 -22.31
CA VAL A 269 -8.50 -7.96 -21.76
C VAL A 269 -9.77 -8.40 -22.49
N ARG A 270 -9.90 -9.70 -22.71
CA ARG A 270 -11.16 -10.31 -23.18
C ARG A 270 -11.43 -11.62 -22.48
N GLN A 271 -12.68 -12.06 -22.51
CA GLN A 271 -13.06 -13.38 -22.03
C GLN A 271 -13.04 -14.38 -23.19
N THR A 272 -12.52 -15.58 -22.94
CA THR A 272 -12.51 -16.70 -23.87
C THR A 272 -13.10 -17.93 -23.19
N GLY A 273 -13.99 -18.65 -23.87
CA GLY A 273 -14.76 -19.74 -23.25
C GLY A 273 -15.65 -19.26 -22.09
N SER A 274 -15.78 -20.08 -21.03
CA SER A 274 -16.69 -19.83 -19.91
C SER A 274 -16.18 -18.80 -18.90
N ASP A 275 -14.88 -18.79 -18.62
CA ASP A 275 -14.27 -18.06 -17.50
C ASP A 275 -12.79 -17.73 -17.70
N LYS A 276 -12.16 -18.23 -18.77
CA LYS A 276 -10.77 -17.92 -19.09
C LYS A 276 -10.68 -16.51 -19.69
N LYS A 277 -9.54 -15.87 -19.52
CA LYS A 277 -9.27 -14.56 -20.10
C LYS A 277 -8.01 -14.59 -20.94
N GLU A 278 -7.89 -13.62 -21.82
CA GLU A 278 -6.67 -13.36 -22.59
C GLU A 278 -6.30 -11.89 -22.37
N ILE A 279 -5.00 -11.62 -22.34
CA ILE A 279 -4.45 -10.27 -22.17
C ILE A 279 -3.60 -9.96 -23.40
N MET A 280 -3.70 -8.72 -23.87
CA MET A 280 -2.77 -8.16 -24.83
C MET A 280 -2.19 -6.88 -24.24
N ALA A 281 -0.88 -6.84 -24.04
CA ALA A 281 -0.17 -5.64 -23.63
C ALA A 281 0.57 -5.07 -24.85
N ILE A 282 0.30 -3.81 -25.16
CA ILE A 282 0.97 -3.04 -26.21
C ILE A 282 1.92 -2.08 -25.52
N LEU A 283 3.22 -2.26 -25.74
CA LEU A 283 4.32 -1.57 -25.07
C LEU A 283 5.17 -0.84 -26.13
N GLY A 284 4.79 0.39 -26.44
CA GLY A 284 5.32 1.07 -27.62
C GLY A 284 4.96 0.29 -28.89
N ASN A 285 5.98 -0.27 -29.55
CA ASN A 285 5.82 -1.09 -30.76
C ASN A 285 5.71 -2.60 -30.47
N ASP A 286 5.99 -3.02 -29.23
CA ASP A 286 6.00 -4.42 -28.85
C ASP A 286 4.63 -4.90 -28.39
N ILE A 287 4.28 -6.11 -28.77
CA ILE A 287 3.02 -6.76 -28.41
C ILE A 287 3.32 -8.00 -27.59
N VAL A 288 2.75 -8.05 -26.38
CA VAL A 288 2.81 -9.19 -25.48
C VAL A 288 1.43 -9.81 -25.39
N GLU A 289 1.28 -11.04 -25.85
CA GLU A 289 0.04 -11.81 -25.75
C GLU A 289 0.16 -12.81 -24.60
N VAL A 290 -0.82 -12.80 -23.70
CA VAL A 290 -0.89 -13.73 -22.57
C VAL A 290 -2.17 -14.55 -22.70
N LEU A 291 -1.98 -15.85 -22.90
CA LEU A 291 -3.03 -16.82 -23.12
C LEU A 291 -3.18 -17.73 -21.89
N PRO A 292 -4.40 -18.18 -21.58
CA PRO A 292 -4.64 -19.07 -20.44
C PRO A 292 -3.99 -20.44 -20.68
N GLN A 293 -3.81 -21.19 -19.59
CA GLN A 293 -3.26 -22.54 -19.63
C GLN A 293 -4.11 -23.47 -20.52
N THR A 294 -3.43 -24.24 -21.37
CA THR A 294 -4.00 -25.34 -22.15
C THR A 294 -3.79 -26.67 -21.44
N GLU A 295 -4.56 -27.68 -21.84
CA GLU A 295 -4.50 -29.03 -21.24
C GLU A 295 -3.08 -29.60 -21.33
N GLY A 296 -2.53 -30.04 -20.20
CA GLY A 296 -1.15 -30.57 -20.09
C GLY A 296 -0.04 -29.57 -19.79
N GLN A 297 -0.31 -28.25 -19.78
CA GLN A 297 0.70 -27.24 -19.36
C GLN A 297 0.60 -26.92 -17.87
N LYS A 298 1.68 -26.42 -17.23
CA LYS A 298 1.67 -26.01 -15.82
C LYS A 298 1.30 -24.54 -15.59
N ALA A 299 1.37 -23.72 -16.64
CA ALA A 299 1.08 -22.29 -16.63
C ALA A 299 0.53 -21.85 -18.00
N GLY A 300 0.11 -20.59 -18.11
CA GLY A 300 -0.33 -20.00 -19.38
C GLY A 300 0.80 -19.84 -20.40
N ILE A 301 0.44 -19.41 -21.61
CA ILE A 301 1.39 -19.16 -22.70
C ILE A 301 1.61 -17.65 -22.81
N VAL A 302 2.86 -17.22 -22.89
CA VAL A 302 3.22 -15.83 -23.22
C VAL A 302 3.90 -15.80 -24.57
N LYS A 303 3.51 -14.85 -25.42
CA LYS A 303 4.17 -14.56 -26.68
C LYS A 303 4.59 -13.10 -26.71
N PHE A 304 5.81 -12.84 -27.18
CA PHE A 304 6.34 -11.50 -27.42
C PHE A 304 6.58 -11.35 -28.92
N ASN A 305 5.88 -10.42 -29.57
CA ASN A 305 5.90 -10.24 -31.03
C ASN A 305 5.72 -11.57 -31.79
N GLY A 306 4.82 -12.43 -31.31
CA GLY A 306 4.55 -13.76 -31.84
C GLY A 306 5.52 -14.87 -31.40
N LYS A 307 6.69 -14.55 -30.85
CA LYS A 307 7.65 -15.52 -30.31
C LYS A 307 7.21 -16.03 -28.95
N LYS A 308 7.05 -17.35 -28.80
CA LYS A 308 6.67 -17.99 -27.54
C LYS A 308 7.80 -17.91 -26.51
N ALA A 309 7.47 -17.50 -25.28
CA ALA A 309 8.37 -17.49 -24.14
C ALA A 309 8.66 -18.90 -23.60
N ASN A 310 9.86 -19.11 -23.07
CA ASN A 310 10.29 -20.36 -22.45
C ASN A 310 10.69 -20.15 -20.99
N PHE A 311 9.80 -20.49 -20.07
CA PHE A 311 9.96 -20.27 -18.63
C PHE A 311 9.26 -21.36 -17.83
N ASP A 312 9.61 -21.48 -16.54
CA ASP A 312 8.93 -22.33 -15.57
C ASP A 312 8.93 -21.71 -14.16
N ALA A 313 8.87 -22.53 -13.11
CA ALA A 313 8.89 -22.07 -11.72
C ALA A 313 10.28 -21.71 -11.18
N GLN A 314 11.34 -22.07 -11.91
CA GLN A 314 12.75 -21.86 -11.55
C GLN A 314 13.49 -20.99 -12.57
N THR A 315 12.95 -20.86 -13.78
CA THR A 315 13.54 -20.13 -14.90
C THR A 315 12.61 -19.03 -15.36
N SER A 316 13.18 -17.87 -15.68
CA SER A 316 12.48 -16.75 -16.31
C SER A 316 12.94 -16.58 -17.75
N ASP A 317 12.05 -16.11 -18.61
CA ASP A 317 12.41 -15.59 -19.93
C ASP A 317 12.40 -14.06 -19.91
N THR A 318 13.25 -13.43 -20.72
CA THR A 318 13.37 -11.97 -20.79
C THR A 318 13.35 -11.52 -22.23
N PHE A 319 12.45 -10.59 -22.54
CA PHE A 319 12.34 -9.96 -23.85
C PHE A 319 12.96 -8.57 -23.82
N GLN A 320 13.76 -8.28 -24.83
CA GLN A 320 14.49 -7.03 -24.97
C GLN A 320 14.04 -6.29 -26.23
N ASP A 321 14.14 -4.97 -26.20
CA ASP A 321 13.94 -4.10 -27.36
C ASP A 321 15.17 -4.14 -28.30
N GLU A 322 15.10 -3.44 -29.43
CA GLU A 322 16.19 -3.36 -30.42
C GLU A 322 17.49 -2.79 -29.83
N ASP A 323 17.39 -2.00 -28.76
CA ASP A 323 18.51 -1.40 -28.05
C ASP A 323 19.09 -2.33 -26.95
N GLY A 324 18.53 -3.54 -26.78
CA GLY A 324 18.95 -4.51 -25.78
C GLY A 324 18.42 -4.24 -24.37
N ASN A 325 17.50 -3.30 -24.19
CA ASN A 325 16.89 -3.03 -22.89
C ASN A 325 15.76 -4.02 -22.63
N THR A 326 15.67 -4.54 -21.40
CA THR A 326 14.57 -5.41 -20.99
C THR A 326 13.23 -4.69 -21.04
N VAL A 327 12.30 -5.21 -21.86
CA VAL A 327 10.91 -4.73 -21.98
C VAL A 327 10.02 -5.47 -21.00
N ILE A 328 10.06 -6.81 -21.01
CA ILE A 328 9.32 -7.67 -20.09
C ILE A 328 10.16 -8.88 -19.67
N GLN A 329 10.13 -9.17 -18.37
CA GLN A 329 10.55 -10.46 -17.81
C GLN A 329 9.31 -11.28 -17.44
N VAL A 330 9.33 -12.60 -17.71
CA VAL A 330 8.22 -13.51 -17.44
C VAL A 330 8.68 -14.78 -16.72
N PHE A 331 7.91 -15.22 -15.73
CA PHE A 331 8.07 -16.51 -15.07
C PHE A 331 6.76 -17.01 -14.45
N ALA A 332 6.71 -18.27 -14.04
CA ALA A 332 5.56 -18.86 -13.37
C ALA A 332 5.78 -18.95 -11.85
N LEU A 333 4.77 -18.57 -11.08
CA LEU A 333 4.73 -18.85 -9.64
C LEU A 333 4.33 -20.31 -9.40
N PRO A 334 4.61 -20.89 -8.21
CA PRO A 334 4.30 -22.30 -7.91
C PRO A 334 2.82 -22.69 -8.10
N SER A 335 1.90 -21.72 -8.06
CA SER A 335 0.47 -21.92 -8.31
C SER A 335 0.07 -22.02 -9.78
N GLY A 336 1.01 -21.89 -10.72
CA GLY A 336 0.78 -21.76 -12.17
C GLY A 336 0.44 -20.34 -12.63
N THR A 337 0.41 -19.37 -11.70
CA THR A 337 0.15 -17.97 -11.98
C THR A 337 1.35 -17.36 -12.71
N LEU A 338 1.12 -16.77 -13.88
CA LEU A 338 2.13 -16.02 -14.62
C LEU A 338 2.39 -14.68 -13.93
N ARG A 339 3.67 -14.32 -13.83
CA ARG A 339 4.14 -13.00 -13.42
C ARG A 339 4.93 -12.38 -14.56
N LEU A 340 4.50 -11.20 -14.99
CA LEU A 340 5.15 -10.42 -16.03
C LEU A 340 5.57 -9.08 -15.41
N ILE A 341 6.86 -8.76 -15.49
CA ILE A 341 7.44 -7.55 -14.92
C ILE A 341 7.97 -6.69 -16.07
N GLY A 342 7.39 -5.50 -16.22
CA GLY A 342 7.86 -4.49 -17.16
C GLY A 342 8.49 -3.33 -16.40
N GLU A 343 9.75 -3.46 -15.98
CA GLU A 343 10.45 -2.47 -15.15
C GLU A 343 10.51 -1.09 -15.83
N LYS A 344 10.85 -1.05 -17.12
CA LYS A 344 10.89 0.19 -17.94
C LYS A 344 9.53 0.92 -17.96
N HIS A 345 8.44 0.14 -17.99
CA HIS A 345 7.06 0.65 -17.98
C HIS A 345 6.51 0.83 -16.57
N GLY A 346 7.25 0.47 -15.51
CA GLY A 346 6.81 0.55 -14.13
C GLY A 346 5.51 -0.21 -13.88
N MET A 347 5.35 -1.42 -14.44
CA MET A 347 4.14 -2.23 -14.27
C MET A 347 4.45 -3.70 -14.02
N GLU A 348 3.52 -4.37 -13.33
CA GLU A 348 3.53 -5.82 -13.11
C GLU A 348 2.14 -6.40 -13.37
N ILE A 349 2.09 -7.53 -14.07
CA ILE A 349 0.87 -8.30 -14.31
C ILE A 349 0.99 -9.66 -13.63
N LEU A 350 0.01 -10.00 -12.79
CA LEU A 350 -0.23 -11.38 -12.37
C LEU A 350 -1.46 -11.94 -13.07
N PHE A 351 -1.32 -13.13 -13.65
CA PHE A 351 -2.38 -13.75 -14.42
C PHE A 351 -2.47 -15.26 -14.16
N ASP A 352 -3.63 -15.73 -13.71
CA ASP A 352 -3.85 -17.15 -13.37
C ASP A 352 -4.64 -17.94 -14.44
N GLY A 353 -4.89 -17.35 -15.61
CA GLY A 353 -5.76 -17.91 -16.65
C GLY A 353 -7.19 -17.37 -16.61
N GLN A 354 -7.68 -16.89 -15.48
CA GLN A 354 -9.05 -16.39 -15.30
C GLN A 354 -9.09 -14.95 -14.76
N ARG A 355 -8.07 -14.55 -13.99
CA ARG A 355 -8.02 -13.32 -13.21
C ARG A 355 -6.76 -12.57 -13.56
N VAL A 356 -6.88 -11.25 -13.65
CA VAL A 356 -5.79 -10.34 -14.01
C VAL A 356 -5.59 -9.33 -12.89
N LYS A 357 -4.40 -9.28 -12.28
CA LYS A 357 -3.97 -8.21 -11.37
C LYS A 357 -2.96 -7.35 -12.11
N LEU A 358 -3.22 -6.05 -12.23
CA LEU A 358 -2.30 -5.07 -12.80
C LEU A 358 -1.85 -4.11 -11.69
N GLN A 359 -0.56 -4.05 -11.45
CA GLN A 359 0.08 -3.10 -10.57
C GLN A 359 0.89 -2.12 -11.40
N VAL A 360 0.83 -0.83 -11.08
CA VAL A 360 1.56 0.22 -11.82
C VAL A 360 2.33 1.11 -10.84
N SER A 361 3.30 1.87 -11.35
CA SER A 361 4.00 2.89 -10.58
C SER A 361 3.04 4.03 -10.23
N ASN A 362 3.24 4.63 -9.05
CA ASN A 362 2.51 5.82 -8.64
C ASN A 362 2.77 7.03 -9.56
N SER A 363 3.79 6.97 -10.45
CA SER A 363 4.01 7.99 -11.49
C SER A 363 2.85 8.13 -12.47
N TYR A 364 2.02 7.09 -12.64
CA TYR A 364 0.84 7.13 -13.51
C TYR A 364 -0.39 7.78 -12.87
N ARG A 365 -0.28 8.32 -11.65
CA ARG A 365 -1.40 8.99 -10.99
C ARG A 365 -1.96 10.12 -11.85
N GLY A 366 -3.27 10.09 -12.08
CA GLY A 366 -4.02 11.00 -12.94
C GLY A 366 -3.75 10.81 -14.44
N GLN A 367 -3.02 9.77 -14.83
CA GLN A 367 -2.62 9.48 -16.22
C GLN A 367 -3.18 8.13 -16.72
N MET A 368 -4.17 7.56 -16.02
CA MET A 368 -4.76 6.28 -16.40
C MET A 368 -6.16 6.45 -16.95
N ARG A 369 -6.54 5.54 -17.85
CA ARG A 369 -7.90 5.38 -18.36
C ARG A 369 -8.16 3.90 -18.63
N GLY A 370 -9.42 3.48 -18.58
CA GLY A 370 -9.82 2.09 -18.82
C GLY A 370 -10.76 1.56 -17.73
N LEU A 371 -11.03 0.26 -17.77
CA LEU A 371 -11.77 -0.45 -16.72
C LEU A 371 -11.14 -0.28 -15.32
N CYS A 372 -9.85 0.01 -15.25
CA CYS A 372 -9.12 0.26 -14.01
C CYS A 372 -9.31 1.67 -13.41
N GLY A 373 -10.15 2.50 -14.03
CA GLY A 373 -10.45 3.85 -13.55
C GLY A 373 -9.45 4.89 -14.01
N VAL A 374 -9.44 6.04 -13.32
CA VAL A 374 -8.62 7.22 -13.70
C VAL A 374 -7.36 7.39 -12.86
N PHE A 375 -7.29 6.66 -11.74
CA PHE A 375 -6.16 6.62 -10.82
C PHE A 375 -5.74 8.00 -10.31
N ASP A 376 -6.69 8.80 -9.82
CA ASP A 376 -6.41 10.11 -9.23
C ASP A 376 -6.55 10.13 -7.70
N GLY A 377 -6.99 9.02 -7.10
CA GLY A 377 -7.24 8.86 -5.67
C GLY A 377 -8.70 9.03 -5.27
N GLU A 378 -9.60 9.37 -6.21
CA GLU A 378 -11.01 9.66 -5.93
C GLU A 378 -11.95 8.62 -6.57
N PRO A 379 -12.40 7.58 -5.86
CA PRO A 379 -13.22 6.51 -6.44
C PRO A 379 -14.57 6.99 -7.03
N VAL A 380 -15.02 8.19 -6.68
CA VAL A 380 -16.28 8.75 -7.20
C VAL A 380 -16.26 8.95 -8.72
N ASN A 381 -15.11 9.28 -9.31
CA ASN A 381 -14.99 9.57 -10.74
C ASN A 381 -14.39 8.40 -11.55
N ASP A 382 -14.07 7.27 -10.91
CA ASP A 382 -13.46 6.11 -11.56
C ASP A 382 -14.26 5.57 -12.75
N PHE A 383 -15.57 5.84 -12.78
CA PHE A 383 -16.42 5.46 -13.91
C PHE A 383 -16.42 6.51 -15.03
N THR A 384 -15.30 7.20 -15.23
CA THR A 384 -15.13 8.15 -16.33
C THR A 384 -14.96 7.40 -17.64
N SER A 385 -15.94 7.52 -18.53
CA SER A 385 -15.91 6.94 -19.87
C SER A 385 -14.93 7.67 -20.81
N PRO A 386 -14.65 7.12 -22.01
CA PRO A 386 -13.81 7.79 -23.01
C PRO A 386 -14.31 9.17 -23.44
N LYS A 387 -15.61 9.48 -23.25
CA LYS A 387 -16.18 10.82 -23.51
C LYS A 387 -15.94 11.83 -22.36
N ASN A 388 -15.11 11.49 -21.37
CA ASN A 388 -14.90 12.25 -20.14
C ASN A 388 -16.20 12.49 -19.35
N CYS A 389 -17.10 11.50 -19.38
CA CYS A 389 -18.35 11.51 -18.63
C CYS A 389 -18.32 10.45 -17.54
N ILE A 390 -18.65 10.82 -16.31
CA ILE A 390 -18.77 9.89 -15.20
C ILE A 390 -20.11 9.17 -15.33
N LEU A 391 -20.07 7.86 -15.58
CA LEU A 391 -21.24 7.01 -15.68
C LEU A 391 -21.61 6.45 -14.29
N ARG A 392 -22.90 6.17 -14.07
CA ARG A 392 -23.39 5.57 -12.81
C ARG A 392 -23.52 4.05 -12.89
N ASN A 393 -23.87 3.53 -14.06
CA ASN A 393 -24.05 2.10 -14.26
C ASN A 393 -22.70 1.43 -14.59
N PRO A 394 -22.25 0.45 -13.78
CA PRO A 394 -20.97 -0.22 -14.00
C PRO A 394 -20.91 -1.02 -15.31
N PHE A 395 -22.03 -1.55 -15.80
CA PHE A 395 -22.07 -2.32 -17.05
C PHE A 395 -21.98 -1.41 -18.28
N GLU A 396 -22.61 -0.24 -18.23
CA GLU A 396 -22.47 0.79 -19.27
C GLU A 396 -21.04 1.34 -19.28
N PHE A 397 -20.46 1.61 -18.10
CA PHE A 397 -19.06 1.98 -17.97
C PHE A 397 -18.13 0.95 -18.60
N ALA A 398 -18.28 -0.33 -18.24
CA ALA A 398 -17.45 -1.39 -18.80
C ALA A 398 -17.58 -1.50 -20.33
N ALA A 399 -18.81 -1.43 -20.85
CA ALA A 399 -19.08 -1.50 -22.29
C ALA A 399 -18.53 -0.29 -23.07
N SER A 400 -18.39 0.88 -22.44
CA SER A 400 -17.79 2.06 -23.06
C SER A 400 -16.32 1.86 -23.44
N PHE A 401 -15.62 0.93 -22.78
CA PHE A 401 -14.23 0.56 -23.06
C PHE A 401 -14.08 -0.68 -23.96
N ALA A 402 -15.17 -1.24 -24.49
CA ALA A 402 -15.08 -2.30 -25.49
C ALA A 402 -14.51 -1.75 -26.81
N ILE A 403 -13.72 -2.54 -27.53
CA ILE A 403 -13.25 -2.19 -28.87
C ILE A 403 -14.34 -2.57 -29.88
N PRO A 404 -14.81 -1.64 -30.73
CA PRO A 404 -15.83 -1.92 -31.72
C PRO A 404 -15.23 -2.65 -32.93
N ASP A 405 -14.93 -3.93 -32.76
CA ASP A 405 -14.46 -4.82 -33.82
C ASP A 405 -15.49 -5.93 -34.14
N SER A 406 -15.09 -6.89 -34.98
CA SER A 406 -15.94 -8.04 -35.34
C SER A 406 -16.26 -8.97 -34.18
N SER A 407 -15.52 -8.91 -33.08
CA SER A 407 -15.73 -9.74 -31.88
C SER A 407 -16.76 -9.14 -30.90
N LEU A 408 -17.24 -7.92 -31.15
CA LEU A 408 -18.26 -7.26 -30.33
C LEU A 408 -19.65 -7.90 -30.53
N THR A 409 -20.14 -8.54 -29.46
CA THR A 409 -21.44 -9.24 -29.45
C THR A 409 -22.62 -8.26 -29.33
N SER A 410 -23.82 -8.68 -29.75
CA SER A 410 -25.02 -7.83 -29.69
C SER A 410 -25.33 -7.27 -28.29
N PRO A 411 -25.26 -8.05 -27.19
CA PRO A 411 -25.49 -7.50 -25.85
C PRO A 411 -24.47 -6.42 -25.46
N ALA A 412 -23.21 -6.58 -25.86
CA ALA A 412 -22.17 -5.58 -25.60
C ALA A 412 -22.37 -4.32 -26.44
N LYS A 413 -22.84 -4.46 -27.70
CA LYS A 413 -23.22 -3.32 -28.57
C LYS A 413 -24.34 -2.49 -27.95
N GLU A 414 -25.38 -3.13 -27.44
CA GLU A 414 -26.51 -2.44 -26.80
C GLU A 414 -26.07 -1.68 -25.54
N LEU A 415 -25.27 -2.31 -24.67
CA LEU A 415 -24.74 -1.64 -23.47
C LEU A 415 -23.83 -0.46 -23.83
N ARG A 416 -23.03 -0.58 -24.88
CA ARG A 416 -22.21 0.52 -25.38
C ARG A 416 -23.07 1.68 -25.88
N GLN A 417 -24.12 1.40 -26.65
CA GLN A 417 -25.04 2.43 -27.13
C GLN A 417 -25.78 3.11 -25.97
N LYS A 418 -26.14 2.37 -24.93
CA LYS A 418 -26.69 2.96 -23.69
C LYS A 418 -25.67 3.87 -23.00
N ALA A 419 -24.42 3.43 -22.87
CA ALA A 419 -23.35 4.24 -22.31
C ALA A 419 -23.10 5.53 -23.09
N GLU A 420 -23.27 5.50 -24.42
CA GLU A 420 -23.12 6.68 -25.28
C GLU A 420 -24.20 7.73 -25.08
N ASN A 421 -25.40 7.32 -24.65
CA ASN A 421 -26.59 8.15 -24.44
C ASN A 421 -26.90 8.42 -22.96
N ALA A 422 -26.12 7.83 -22.03
CA ALA A 422 -26.32 7.96 -20.60
C ALA A 422 -26.04 9.39 -20.11
N ASP A 423 -26.64 9.74 -18.96
CA ASP A 423 -26.42 11.03 -18.30
C ASP A 423 -24.93 11.27 -18.04
N CYS A 424 -24.41 12.35 -18.58
CA CYS A 424 -23.01 12.74 -18.42
C CYS A 424 -22.83 13.59 -17.15
N TYR A 425 -22.33 12.98 -16.08
CA TYR A 425 -21.89 13.72 -14.91
C TYR A 425 -20.44 14.18 -15.10
N ARG A 426 -20.18 15.48 -14.96
CA ARG A 426 -18.82 16.03 -15.03
C ARG A 426 -18.32 16.34 -13.63
N GLN A 427 -17.04 16.07 -13.39
CA GLN A 427 -16.38 16.51 -12.18
C GLN A 427 -16.32 18.04 -12.16
N THR A 428 -17.04 18.64 -11.22
CA THR A 428 -16.95 20.06 -10.93
C THR A 428 -16.08 20.24 -9.69
N VAL A 429 -14.88 20.80 -9.86
CA VAL A 429 -14.02 21.17 -8.74
C VAL A 429 -14.62 22.41 -8.09
N MET A 430 -15.31 22.24 -6.97
CA MET A 430 -15.77 23.35 -6.15
C MET A 430 -14.64 23.78 -5.23
N LEU A 431 -13.95 24.86 -5.59
CA LEU A 431 -12.96 25.50 -4.73
C LEU A 431 -13.69 26.07 -3.50
N GLY A 432 -13.42 25.49 -2.33
CA GLY A 432 -13.71 26.13 -1.05
C GLY A 432 -12.51 26.97 -0.66
N ASP A 433 -12.73 28.25 -0.36
CA ASP A 433 -11.72 29.01 0.38
C ASP A 433 -11.55 28.32 1.75
N VAL A 434 -10.32 27.96 2.12
CA VAL A 434 -10.02 27.37 3.43
C VAL A 434 -9.13 28.37 4.15
N ILE A 435 -9.53 28.83 5.34
CA ILE A 435 -8.65 29.64 6.19
C ILE A 435 -7.52 28.71 6.62
N SER A 436 -6.26 29.05 6.28
CA SER A 436 -5.11 28.24 6.66
C SER A 436 -5.04 28.10 8.18
N GLU A 437 -4.45 27.02 8.71
CA GLU A 437 -4.35 26.84 10.17
C GLU A 437 -3.63 28.02 10.86
N ASN A 438 -2.66 28.64 10.18
CA ASN A 438 -2.00 29.87 10.63
C ASN A 438 -2.98 31.04 10.76
N GLU A 439 -3.82 31.23 9.76
CA GLU A 439 -4.80 32.31 9.65
C GLU A 439 -6.03 32.07 10.55
N ALA A 440 -6.29 30.80 10.89
CA ALA A 440 -7.25 30.37 11.90
C ALA A 440 -6.70 30.40 13.34
N GLY A 441 -5.47 30.89 13.55
CA GLY A 441 -4.83 31.02 14.86
C GLY A 441 -4.39 29.68 15.50
N ARG A 442 -4.29 28.61 14.71
CA ARG A 442 -3.85 27.28 15.11
C ARG A 442 -2.44 27.03 14.60
N SER A 443 -1.46 27.81 15.05
CA SER A 443 -0.06 27.43 14.85
C SER A 443 0.21 26.15 15.65
N SER A 444 0.16 24.99 15.00
CA SER A 444 0.91 23.82 15.46
C SER A 444 2.39 24.22 15.42
N LYS A 445 3.12 23.97 16.51
CA LYS A 445 4.56 24.20 16.56
C LYS A 445 5.20 23.51 15.36
N GLN A 446 5.61 24.28 14.36
CA GLN A 446 6.68 23.82 13.50
C GLN A 446 7.83 23.49 14.45
N SER A 447 8.25 22.23 14.41
CA SER A 447 9.55 21.81 14.88
C SER A 447 10.59 22.56 14.05
N SER A 448 10.90 23.80 14.46
CA SER A 448 12.09 24.49 14.03
C SER A 448 13.27 23.80 14.71
N SER A 449 13.80 22.76 14.07
CA SER A 449 15.16 22.33 14.34
C SER A 449 16.09 23.47 13.93
N SER A 450 16.97 23.84 14.87
CA SER A 450 18.06 24.82 14.76
C SER A 450 17.69 26.30 14.94
N LYS A 451 17.79 26.79 16.18
CA LYS A 451 18.98 27.53 16.64
C LYS A 451 18.89 27.82 18.14
N SER A 452 20.02 27.55 18.79
CA SER A 452 20.34 27.89 20.17
C SER A 452 20.22 29.39 20.43
N SER A 453 19.59 29.79 21.52
CA SER A 453 20.24 30.47 22.64
C SER A 453 19.22 30.96 23.66
N ASN A 454 19.60 30.76 24.93
CA ASN A 454 19.06 31.28 26.17
C ASN A 454 17.97 32.36 26.08
N GLN A 455 16.79 32.05 26.63
CA GLN A 455 16.11 32.97 27.53
C GLN A 455 15.20 32.18 28.48
N HIS A 456 15.39 32.44 29.77
CA HIS A 456 14.48 32.02 30.83
C HIS A 456 13.08 32.53 30.52
N GLU A 457 12.09 31.65 30.40
CA GLU A 457 10.71 32.06 30.62
C GLU A 457 9.84 30.93 31.18
N ASN A 458 9.05 31.33 32.17
CA ASN A 458 8.23 30.55 33.08
C ASN A 458 7.48 29.37 32.45
N ARG A 459 7.59 28.22 33.11
CA ARG A 459 6.59 27.15 33.08
C ARG A 459 5.27 27.69 33.65
N ASN A 460 4.37 28.13 32.79
CA ASN A 460 2.95 28.09 33.09
C ASN A 460 2.21 27.40 31.95
N SER A 461 1.45 26.38 32.33
CA SER A 461 0.57 25.56 31.50
C SER A 461 -0.28 26.39 30.54
N LYS A 462 0.02 26.34 29.24
CA LYS A 462 -0.88 26.86 28.20
C LYS A 462 -2.05 25.90 28.02
N LEU A 463 -3.08 26.12 28.84
CA LEU A 463 -4.42 25.62 28.63
C LEU A 463 -4.91 26.12 27.26
N SER A 464 -5.37 25.21 26.39
CA SER A 464 -6.09 25.55 25.16
C SER A 464 -7.20 26.55 25.49
N SER A 465 -7.21 27.73 24.86
CA SER A 465 -8.25 28.74 25.12
C SER A 465 -9.65 28.14 24.99
N PRO A 466 -10.55 28.32 25.99
CA PRO A 466 -11.88 27.70 26.02
C PRO A 466 -12.83 28.23 24.93
N ALA A 467 -12.52 29.40 24.36
CA ALA A 467 -13.27 30.03 23.29
C ALA A 467 -12.61 29.83 21.91
N ARG A 468 -13.40 29.44 20.91
CA ARG A 468 -12.96 29.37 19.50
C ARG A 468 -13.94 30.06 18.56
N LEU A 469 -13.42 30.63 17.48
CA LEU A 469 -14.24 31.10 16.37
C LEU A 469 -14.49 29.94 15.39
N ARG A 470 -15.75 29.70 15.03
CA ARG A 470 -16.17 28.64 14.09
C ARG A 470 -17.28 29.12 13.20
N VAL A 471 -17.33 28.61 11.96
CA VAL A 471 -18.48 28.79 11.08
C VAL A 471 -19.70 28.17 11.75
N MET A 472 -20.75 28.97 11.92
CA MET A 472 -22.03 28.53 12.46
C MET A 472 -22.88 27.95 11.33
N VAL A 473 -23.50 26.80 11.59
CA VAL A 473 -24.36 26.09 10.64
C VAL A 473 -25.79 26.08 11.18
N ILE A 474 -26.74 26.53 10.38
CA ILE A 474 -28.17 26.50 10.68
C ILE A 474 -28.96 25.91 9.52
N ARG A 475 -30.22 25.52 9.77
CA ARG A 475 -31.17 25.15 8.71
C ARG A 475 -32.22 26.24 8.60
N ALA A 476 -32.39 26.79 7.40
CA ALA A 476 -33.41 27.78 7.10
C ALA A 476 -34.02 27.49 5.71
N ASN A 477 -35.35 27.59 5.59
CA ASN A 477 -36.06 27.39 4.32
C ASN A 477 -35.71 26.08 3.59
N GLY A 478 -35.49 24.98 4.34
CA GLY A 478 -35.11 23.69 3.77
C GLY A 478 -33.67 23.60 3.24
N GLN A 479 -32.87 24.66 3.38
CA GLN A 479 -31.46 24.72 3.00
C GLN A 479 -30.55 24.75 4.23
N THR A 480 -29.32 24.27 4.07
CA THR A 480 -28.26 24.42 5.08
C THR A 480 -27.53 25.73 4.83
N CYS A 481 -27.39 26.55 5.88
CA CYS A 481 -26.80 27.87 5.80
C CYS A 481 -25.59 28.00 6.71
N PHE A 482 -24.54 28.63 6.19
CA PHE A 482 -23.24 28.80 6.85
C PHE A 482 -22.99 30.27 7.11
N SER A 483 -22.58 30.63 8.33
CA SER A 483 -22.28 32.03 8.66
C SER A 483 -21.12 32.53 7.80
N THR A 484 -21.29 33.67 7.15
CA THR A 484 -20.27 34.32 6.31
C THR A 484 -19.01 34.68 7.10
N ARG A 485 -19.15 34.90 8.41
CA ARG A 485 -18.04 35.14 9.34
C ARG A 485 -18.08 34.14 10.49
N PRO A 486 -16.92 33.62 10.96
CA PRO A 486 -16.87 32.76 12.14
C PRO A 486 -17.48 33.41 13.40
N GLN A 487 -18.22 32.62 14.18
CA GLN A 487 -18.87 33.01 15.43
C GLN A 487 -18.22 32.34 16.63
N LEU A 488 -18.34 32.96 17.81
CA LEU A 488 -17.79 32.40 19.05
C LEU A 488 -18.51 31.11 19.44
N SER A 489 -17.74 30.07 19.73
CA SER A 489 -18.20 28.74 20.16
C SER A 489 -17.27 28.19 21.24
N CYS A 490 -17.85 27.65 22.30
CA CYS A 490 -17.10 27.08 23.42
C CYS A 490 -16.78 25.60 23.17
N GLN A 491 -15.54 25.17 23.47
CA GLN A 491 -15.15 23.76 23.33
C GLN A 491 -15.46 22.97 24.59
N SER A 492 -16.05 21.78 24.47
CA SER A 492 -16.18 20.86 25.61
C SER A 492 -14.79 20.59 26.25
N PRO A 493 -14.61 20.76 27.58
CA PRO A 493 -15.65 20.86 28.63
C PRO A 493 -16.13 22.26 29.02
N SER A 494 -15.67 23.33 28.37
CA SER A 494 -16.01 24.72 28.72
C SER A 494 -17.48 25.08 28.50
N GLN A 495 -18.06 25.87 29.40
CA GLN A 495 -19.46 26.31 29.35
C GLN A 495 -19.62 27.71 28.74
N GLU A 496 -20.72 27.92 28.01
CA GLU A 496 -21.12 29.23 27.49
C GLU A 496 -21.43 30.18 28.65
N ALA A 497 -20.76 31.32 28.70
CA ALA A 497 -20.98 32.32 29.73
C ALA A 497 -21.43 33.64 29.10
N ASN A 498 -22.63 34.09 29.49
CA ASN A 498 -23.33 35.26 28.97
C ASN A 498 -23.58 35.20 27.47
N THR A 499 -24.83 35.42 27.04
CA THR A 499 -25.20 35.39 25.62
C THR A 499 -25.63 36.77 25.14
N ALA A 500 -25.22 37.14 23.93
CA ALA A 500 -25.70 38.33 23.24
C ALA A 500 -26.45 37.93 21.97
N GLN A 501 -27.52 38.65 21.67
CA GLN A 501 -28.26 38.49 20.42
C GLN A 501 -27.55 39.29 19.33
N LYS A 502 -27.13 38.63 18.25
CA LYS A 502 -26.42 39.24 17.12
C LYS A 502 -27.11 38.89 15.82
N ASN A 503 -27.23 39.87 14.93
CA ASN A 503 -27.64 39.62 13.55
C ASN A 503 -26.43 39.06 12.79
N VAL A 504 -26.55 37.82 12.33
CA VAL A 504 -25.49 37.10 11.62
C VAL A 504 -25.93 36.89 10.17
N ASP A 505 -25.01 37.16 9.26
CA ASP A 505 -25.16 36.94 7.82
C ASP A 505 -24.76 35.51 7.46
N PHE A 506 -25.63 34.84 6.72
CA PHE A 506 -25.46 33.47 6.26
C PHE A 506 -25.47 33.38 4.74
N HIS A 507 -24.77 32.34 4.26
CA HIS A 507 -24.83 31.83 2.90
C HIS A 507 -25.51 30.45 2.91
N CYS A 508 -26.76 30.41 2.44
CA CYS A 508 -27.55 29.20 2.26
C CYS A 508 -27.22 28.53 0.93
N VAL A 509 -26.96 27.23 0.99
CA VAL A 509 -26.53 26.41 -0.14
C VAL A 509 -27.70 25.57 -0.63
N SER A 510 -28.03 25.68 -1.92
CA SER A 510 -29.15 24.94 -2.54
C SER A 510 -28.83 23.47 -2.79
N ASP A 511 -27.57 23.13 -3.08
CA ASP A 511 -27.11 21.75 -3.23
C ASP A 511 -26.94 21.08 -1.86
N ALA A 512 -27.84 20.15 -1.55
CA ALA A 512 -27.84 19.38 -0.31
C ALA A 512 -26.57 18.53 -0.13
N THR A 513 -25.93 18.08 -1.22
CA THR A 513 -24.72 17.24 -1.18
C THR A 513 -23.51 18.07 -0.79
N ALA A 514 -23.33 19.23 -1.44
CA ALA A 514 -22.28 20.19 -1.12
C ALA A 514 -22.42 20.72 0.31
N ALA A 515 -23.65 21.10 0.68
CA ALA A 515 -23.98 21.50 2.04
C ALA A 515 -23.61 20.45 3.08
N LYS A 516 -23.96 19.18 2.84
CA LYS A 516 -23.63 18.07 3.75
C LYS A 516 -22.12 17.87 3.89
N ARG A 517 -21.36 17.98 2.79
CA ARG A 517 -19.90 17.87 2.80
C ARG A 517 -19.25 18.98 3.64
N TRP A 518 -19.67 20.23 3.47
CA TRP A 518 -19.16 21.35 4.29
C TRP A 518 -19.56 21.24 5.76
N GLU A 519 -20.80 20.79 6.05
CA GLU A 519 -21.24 20.52 7.42
C GLU A 519 -20.38 19.44 8.10
N GLU A 520 -20.06 18.35 7.40
CA GLU A 520 -19.19 17.28 7.90
C GLU A 520 -17.74 17.76 8.12
N GLN A 521 -17.20 18.58 7.22
CA GLN A 521 -15.87 19.19 7.38
C GLN A 521 -15.80 20.09 8.62
N ILE A 522 -16.80 20.95 8.83
CA ILE A 522 -16.89 21.82 10.00
C ILE A 522 -16.99 20.99 11.29
N LYS A 523 -17.78 19.90 11.28
CA LYS A 523 -17.87 18.96 12.43
C LYS A 523 -16.53 18.31 12.75
N ARG A 524 -15.73 17.98 11.72
CA ARG A 524 -14.36 17.44 11.88
C ARG A 524 -13.32 18.51 12.28
N GLY A 525 -13.73 19.77 12.43
CA GLY A 525 -12.88 20.87 12.92
C GLY A 525 -12.27 21.76 11.84
N ALA A 526 -12.59 21.54 10.56
CA ALA A 526 -12.19 22.44 9.49
C ALA A 526 -12.88 23.80 9.62
N SER A 527 -12.27 24.86 9.07
CA SER A 527 -12.85 26.21 9.04
C SER A 527 -12.89 26.73 7.61
N PRO A 528 -13.88 26.30 6.80
CA PRO A 528 -14.07 26.84 5.46
C PRO A 528 -14.33 28.35 5.56
N ASP A 529 -13.76 29.12 4.65
CA ASP A 529 -13.96 30.56 4.57
C ASP A 529 -15.19 30.87 3.73
N PHE A 530 -16.18 31.52 4.36
CA PHE A 530 -17.39 32.00 3.70
C PHE A 530 -17.39 33.53 3.53
N SER A 531 -16.30 34.21 3.86
CA SER A 531 -16.22 35.68 3.85
C SER A 531 -16.40 36.28 2.46
N LYS A 532 -15.99 35.54 1.41
CA LYS A 532 -16.15 35.91 0.00
C LYS A 532 -17.49 35.49 -0.61
N LYS A 533 -18.31 34.73 0.12
CA LYS A 533 -19.64 34.29 -0.35
C LYS A 533 -20.67 35.38 -0.03
N GLY A 534 -21.53 35.70 -1.00
CA GLY A 534 -22.62 36.65 -0.79
C GLY A 534 -23.62 36.14 0.25
N SER A 535 -24.06 37.01 1.16
CA SER A 535 -25.12 36.68 2.10
C SER A 535 -26.48 36.68 1.41
N ASN A 536 -27.21 35.57 1.53
CA ASN A 536 -28.57 35.41 1.00
C ASN A 536 -29.60 35.12 2.11
N TYR A 537 -29.17 35.10 3.37
CA TYR A 537 -30.02 34.93 4.53
C TYR A 537 -29.42 35.63 5.74
N ARG A 538 -30.23 36.36 6.51
CA ARG A 538 -29.81 37.05 7.73
C ARG A 538 -30.72 36.62 8.86
N ALA A 539 -30.12 36.21 9.99
CA ALA A 539 -30.88 35.78 11.16
C ALA A 539 -30.28 36.36 12.45
N SER A 540 -31.17 36.66 13.39
CA SER A 540 -30.80 37.06 14.74
C SER A 540 -30.51 35.81 15.57
N ILE A 541 -29.24 35.55 15.90
CA ILE A 541 -28.81 34.38 16.66
C ILE A 541 -28.30 34.78 18.05
N LYS A 542 -28.60 33.94 19.04
CA LYS A 542 -28.06 34.05 20.39
C LYS A 542 -26.68 33.38 20.43
N LEU A 543 -25.64 34.17 20.70
CA LEU A 543 -24.24 33.72 20.70
C LEU A 543 -23.60 33.95 22.07
N PRO A 544 -22.69 33.08 22.53
CA PRO A 544 -21.91 33.34 23.73
C PRO A 544 -21.02 34.58 23.52
N THR A 545 -20.80 35.32 24.61
CA THR A 545 -19.88 36.47 24.65
C THR A 545 -18.53 36.09 25.23
N ARG A 546 -18.48 35.02 26.06
CA ARG A 546 -17.28 34.41 26.60
C ARG A 546 -17.50 32.92 26.89
N CYS A 547 -16.43 32.17 27.06
CA CYS A 547 -16.43 30.76 27.43
C CYS A 547 -15.69 30.59 28.76
N ASN A 548 -16.31 29.93 29.73
CA ASN A 548 -15.70 29.64 31.03
C ASN A 548 -15.10 28.23 30.99
N ALA A 549 -13.84 28.11 31.42
CA ALA A 549 -13.10 26.85 31.43
C ALA A 549 -13.72 25.80 32.36
#